data_AF-A0A962UGZ3-F1
#
_entry.id   AF-A0A962UGZ3-F1
#
_cell.length_a   1.000
_cell.length_b   1.000
_cell.length_c   1.000
_cell.angle_alpha   90.00
_cell.angle_beta   90.00
_cell.angle_gamma   90.00
#
_symmetry.space_group_name_H-M   'P 1'
#
loop_
_entity.id
_entity.type
_entity.pdbx_description
1 polymer ?
#
loop_
_entity_poly.entity_id
_entity_poly.type
_entity_poly.pdbx_seq_one_letter_code
_entity_poly.pdbx_strand_id
1 'polypeptide(L)'
;MSDLETAARPEYLCRIAIDPLSRVEGHGKVTLLTDKDHRIRQARLHIVEFRGFEKFIQGRPYWEVPVVVQRLCGICPVSHHLAAAKAVDQLVGAQALTPTAENIRRLMHYGQTLQSHAVHFFHLASPDFLFDFDDPAAHRNVGGVMTDYPDIARQGVRLRKY
;
A
#
# COMPACT_ATOMS: atom_id res chain seq x y z
N MET A 1 17.30 -17.62 16.34
CA MET A 1 15.96 -17.01 16.28
C MET A 1 16.14 -15.51 16.34
N SER A 2 15.33 -14.75 15.60
CA SER A 2 15.46 -13.28 15.57
C SER A 2 15.07 -12.71 16.94
N ASP A 3 15.84 -11.76 17.47
CA ASP A 3 15.56 -11.03 18.72
C ASP A 3 14.19 -10.35 18.74
N LEU A 4 13.56 -10.25 17.58
CA LEU A 4 12.21 -9.76 17.49
C LEU A 4 11.25 -10.73 18.17
N GLU A 5 11.39 -12.04 18.08
CA GLU A 5 10.37 -13.04 18.50
C GLU A 5 10.07 -12.99 20.02
N THR A 6 8.79 -12.84 20.40
CA THR A 6 8.35 -12.65 21.80
C THR A 6 7.54 -13.83 22.33
N ALA A 7 7.54 -14.97 21.63
CA ALA A 7 6.86 -16.16 22.13
C ALA A 7 7.58 -16.67 23.38
N ALA A 8 6.82 -17.14 24.37
CA ALA A 8 7.37 -17.44 25.71
C ALA A 8 8.39 -18.58 25.75
N ARG A 9 8.34 -19.52 24.80
CA ARG A 9 9.27 -20.65 24.64
C ARG A 9 9.57 -20.90 23.17
N PRO A 10 10.30 -20.00 22.50
CA PRO A 10 10.41 -20.05 21.05
C PRO A 10 11.32 -21.19 20.57
N GLU A 11 12.14 -21.77 21.46
CA GLU A 11 13.00 -22.93 21.19
C GLU A 11 12.23 -24.22 20.80
N TYR A 12 10.94 -24.32 21.13
CA TYR A 12 10.08 -25.44 20.76
C TYR A 12 9.13 -25.12 19.60
N LEU A 13 9.32 -23.97 18.93
CA LEU A 13 8.43 -23.52 17.86
C LEU A 13 9.08 -23.67 16.49
N CYS A 14 8.28 -24.09 15.52
CA CYS A 14 8.62 -24.09 14.11
C CYS A 14 8.20 -22.76 13.48
N ARG A 15 9.01 -22.22 12.57
CA ARG A 15 8.76 -20.95 11.90
C ARG A 15 8.33 -21.16 10.45
N ILE A 16 7.14 -20.67 10.12
CA ILE A 16 6.61 -20.60 8.76
C ILE A 16 6.65 -19.14 8.31
N ALA A 17 7.08 -18.88 7.08
CA ALA A 17 7.13 -17.53 6.52
C ALA A 17 6.38 -17.46 5.18
N ILE A 18 5.52 -16.44 5.07
CA ILE A 18 4.91 -16.00 3.81
C ILE A 18 5.71 -14.76 3.39
N ASP A 19 6.65 -14.97 2.46
CA ASP A 19 7.60 -13.96 2.00
C ASP A 19 7.85 -14.13 0.49
N PRO A 20 7.44 -13.18 -0.37
CA PRO A 20 6.76 -11.92 -0.04
C PRO A 20 5.24 -12.09 0.16
N LEU A 21 4.59 -11.09 0.76
CA LEU A 21 3.15 -10.90 0.59
C LEU A 21 2.85 -10.53 -0.87
N SER A 22 1.93 -11.26 -1.49
CA SER A 22 1.46 -11.00 -2.86
C SER A 22 0.28 -10.03 -2.90
N ARG A 23 0.11 -9.33 -4.04
CA ARG A 23 -1.04 -8.43 -4.31
C ARG A 23 -1.21 -7.33 -3.25
N VAL A 24 -0.10 -6.81 -2.73
CA VAL A 24 -0.04 -5.63 -1.86
C VAL A 24 0.96 -4.61 -2.42
N GLU A 25 0.90 -3.38 -1.93
CA GLU A 25 1.92 -2.36 -2.23
C GLU A 25 3.07 -2.46 -1.21
N GLY A 26 4.31 -2.28 -1.70
CA GLY A 26 5.53 -2.42 -0.90
C GLY A 26 5.92 -3.86 -0.59
N HIS A 27 6.97 -4.04 0.23
CA HIS A 27 7.42 -5.37 0.65
C HIS A 27 7.05 -5.64 2.11
N GLY A 28 6.15 -6.61 2.28
CA GLY A 28 5.77 -7.17 3.57
C GLY A 28 6.02 -8.67 3.62
N LYS A 29 6.26 -9.17 4.83
CA LYS A 29 6.35 -10.61 5.15
C LYS A 29 5.46 -10.92 6.33
N VAL A 30 4.82 -12.08 6.33
CA VAL A 30 4.18 -12.64 7.54
C VAL A 30 4.97 -13.83 8.06
N THR A 31 5.19 -13.88 9.38
CA THR A 31 5.81 -15.04 10.05
C THR A 31 4.85 -15.62 11.06
N LEU A 32 4.72 -16.94 11.05
CA LEU A 32 3.96 -17.71 12.02
C LEU A 32 4.93 -18.60 12.81
N LEU A 33 4.82 -18.56 14.13
CA LEU A 33 5.48 -19.52 15.01
C LEU A 33 4.44 -20.52 15.47
N THR A 34 4.65 -21.79 15.14
CA THR A 34 3.73 -22.90 15.41
C THR A 34 4.37 -23.92 16.32
N ASP A 35 3.59 -24.52 17.23
CA ASP A 35 4.08 -25.61 18.06
C ASP A 35 3.93 -26.98 17.39
N LYS A 36 4.31 -28.03 18.11
CA LYS A 36 4.21 -29.42 17.63
C LYS A 36 2.77 -29.90 17.36
N ASP A 37 1.77 -29.24 17.93
CA ASP A 37 0.34 -29.54 17.73
C ASP A 37 -0.25 -28.67 16.60
N HIS A 38 0.61 -28.01 15.82
CA HIS A 38 0.27 -27.07 14.76
C HIS A 38 -0.55 -25.84 15.23
N ARG A 39 -0.47 -25.49 16.52
CA ARG A 39 -1.14 -24.29 17.04
C ARG A 39 -0.24 -23.06 16.86
N ILE A 40 -0.77 -22.02 16.23
CA ILE A 40 -0.09 -20.74 16.09
C ILE A 40 0.08 -20.11 17.48
N ARG A 41 1.33 -19.92 17.91
CA ARG A 41 1.70 -19.23 19.14
C ARG A 41 1.99 -17.76 18.93
N GLN A 42 2.38 -17.39 17.72
CA GLN A 42 2.62 -16.00 17.35
C GLN A 42 2.46 -15.81 15.84
N ALA A 43 1.83 -14.71 15.44
CA ALA A 43 1.79 -14.23 14.06
C ALA A 43 2.31 -12.80 14.01
N ARG A 44 3.09 -12.45 12.99
CA ARG A 44 3.64 -11.10 12.83
C ARG A 44 3.69 -10.67 11.38
N LEU A 45 3.35 -9.41 11.15
CA LEU A 45 3.60 -8.69 9.92
C LEU A 45 4.90 -7.90 10.05
N HIS A 46 5.80 -8.06 9.07
CA HIS A 46 7.08 -7.37 8.98
C HIS A 46 7.06 -6.49 7.74
N ILE A 47 7.31 -5.18 7.91
CA ILE A 47 7.62 -4.29 6.79
C ILE A 47 9.15 -4.25 6.68
N VAL A 48 9.67 -4.78 5.58
CA VAL A 48 11.11 -5.11 5.48
C VAL A 48 11.91 -4.06 4.72
N GLU A 49 11.26 -2.99 4.24
CA GLU A 49 11.91 -1.91 3.52
C GLU A 49 12.24 -0.72 4.40
N PHE A 50 13.36 -0.08 4.10
CA PHE A 50 13.75 1.19 4.68
C PHE A 50 14.27 2.12 3.58
N ARG A 51 13.91 3.41 3.66
CA ARG A 51 14.39 4.48 2.75
C ARG A 51 14.97 5.70 3.48
N GLY A 52 14.54 5.98 4.72
CA GLY A 52 15.10 7.07 5.54
C GLY A 52 14.77 8.50 5.10
N PHE A 53 13.61 8.72 4.47
CA PHE A 53 13.20 10.01 3.88
C PHE A 53 13.29 11.19 4.83
N GLU A 54 12.79 11.03 6.05
CA GLU A 54 12.75 12.08 7.07
C GLU A 54 14.15 12.61 7.42
N LYS A 55 15.18 11.77 7.27
CA LYS A 55 16.57 12.16 7.52
C LYS A 55 17.22 12.81 6.30
N PHE A 56 17.09 12.21 5.11
CA PHE A 56 17.79 12.74 3.93
C PHE A 56 17.18 14.03 3.37
N ILE A 57 15.91 14.32 3.68
CA ILE A 57 15.26 15.56 3.21
C ILE A 57 15.80 16.80 3.95
N GLN A 58 16.47 16.62 5.09
CA GLN A 58 17.05 17.72 5.86
C GLN A 58 18.08 18.50 5.03
N GLY A 59 18.00 19.83 5.06
CA GLY A 59 18.87 20.71 4.27
C GLY A 59 18.39 20.98 2.85
N ARG A 60 17.34 20.29 2.37
CA ARG A 60 16.73 20.61 1.08
C ARG A 60 15.83 21.84 1.18
N PRO A 61 15.73 22.65 0.11
CA PRO A 61 14.78 23.75 0.07
C PRO A 61 13.33 23.27 0.20
N TYR A 62 12.53 23.96 1.01
CA TYR A 62 11.18 23.51 1.37
C TYR A 62 10.23 23.35 0.17
N TRP A 63 10.42 24.14 -0.90
CA TRP A 63 9.60 24.07 -2.12
C TRP A 63 9.82 22.79 -2.93
N GLU A 64 10.92 22.07 -2.71
CA GLU A 64 11.16 20.78 -3.36
C GLU A 64 10.34 19.65 -2.72
N VAL A 65 9.92 19.80 -1.46
CA VAL A 65 9.31 18.73 -0.67
C VAL A 65 8.07 18.12 -1.35
N PRO A 66 7.09 18.88 -1.89
CA PRO A 66 5.92 18.31 -2.56
C PRO A 66 6.28 17.48 -3.80
N VAL A 67 7.40 17.77 -4.43
CA VAL A 67 7.92 16.97 -5.56
C VAL A 67 8.63 15.74 -4.99
N VAL A 68 9.56 15.86 -4.06
CA VAL A 68 10.40 14.73 -3.67
C VAL A 68 9.60 13.66 -2.89
N VAL A 69 8.69 14.08 -2.00
CA VAL A 69 7.96 13.17 -1.11
C VAL A 69 6.99 12.24 -1.83
N GLN A 70 6.46 12.65 -2.99
CA GLN A 70 5.54 11.79 -3.74
C GLN A 70 6.21 10.56 -4.37
N ARG A 71 7.54 10.44 -4.28
CA ARG A 71 8.30 9.27 -4.75
C ARG A 71 8.32 8.13 -3.71
N LEU A 72 7.74 8.34 -2.54
CA LEU A 72 7.66 7.31 -1.50
C LEU A 72 6.74 6.14 -1.89
N CYS A 73 5.68 6.41 -2.66
CA CYS A 73 4.71 5.39 -3.07
C CYS A 73 4.21 5.68 -4.49
N GLY A 74 4.07 4.64 -5.31
CA GLY A 74 3.57 4.74 -6.67
C GLY A 74 2.04 4.90 -6.79
N ILE A 75 1.28 4.55 -5.74
CA ILE A 75 -0.20 4.55 -5.76
C ILE A 75 -0.78 5.83 -5.16
N CYS A 76 -0.15 6.40 -4.13
CA CYS A 76 -0.64 7.61 -3.45
C CYS A 76 0.25 8.87 -3.61
N PRO A 77 0.90 9.12 -4.77
CA PRO A 77 1.80 10.27 -4.92
C PRO A 77 1.07 11.60 -4.74
N VAL A 78 -0.17 11.73 -5.22
CA VAL A 78 -0.99 12.95 -5.04
C VAL A 78 -1.25 13.25 -3.57
N SER A 79 -1.44 12.24 -2.72
CA SER A 79 -1.69 12.44 -1.28
C SER A 79 -0.46 13.00 -0.61
N HIS A 80 0.71 12.42 -0.92
CA HIS A 80 1.99 12.94 -0.48
C HIS A 80 2.23 14.37 -0.98
N HIS A 81 1.95 14.64 -2.25
CA HIS A 81 2.09 15.96 -2.86
C HIS A 81 1.24 17.01 -2.14
N LEU A 82 -0.06 16.73 -1.96
CA LEU A 82 -1.00 17.64 -1.32
C LEU A 82 -0.74 17.79 0.17
N ALA A 83 -0.32 16.73 0.87
CA ALA A 83 0.07 16.81 2.27
C ALA A 83 1.27 17.75 2.46
N ALA A 84 2.31 17.59 1.64
CA ALA A 84 3.46 18.48 1.67
C ALA A 84 3.14 19.89 1.21
N ALA A 85 2.29 20.06 0.19
CA ALA A 85 1.83 21.38 -0.24
C ALA A 85 1.11 22.11 0.90
N LYS A 86 0.22 21.42 1.65
CA LYS A 86 -0.45 21.99 2.82
C LYS A 86 0.53 22.36 3.94
N ALA A 87 1.58 21.57 4.15
CA ALA A 87 2.63 21.91 5.12
C ALA A 87 3.43 23.15 4.68
N VAL A 88 3.74 23.26 3.39
CA VAL A 88 4.43 24.43 2.82
C VAL A 88 3.54 25.68 2.86
N ASP A 89 2.23 25.57 2.59
CA ASP A 89 1.29 26.69 2.71
C ASP A 89 1.33 27.30 4.13
N GLN A 90 1.33 26.44 5.16
CA GLN A 90 1.46 26.87 6.55
C GLN A 90 2.81 27.56 6.80
N LEU A 91 3.90 26.99 6.28
CA LEU A 91 5.26 27.54 6.44
C LEU A 91 5.40 28.94 5.83
N VAL A 92 4.78 29.20 4.68
CA VAL A 92 4.86 30.50 3.99
C VAL A 92 3.77 31.49 4.44
N GLY A 93 2.92 31.12 5.40
CA GLY A 93 1.84 31.96 5.91
C GLY A 93 0.61 32.05 5.01
N ALA A 94 0.44 31.15 4.04
CA ALA A 94 -0.74 31.07 3.19
C ALA A 94 -1.90 30.38 3.93
N GLN A 95 -2.57 31.13 4.81
CA GLN A 95 -3.64 30.62 5.67
C GLN A 95 -4.92 30.23 4.93
N ALA A 96 -5.19 30.84 3.77
CA ALA A 96 -6.33 30.54 2.93
C ALA A 96 -5.91 30.41 1.47
N LEU A 97 -6.38 29.34 0.81
CA LEU A 97 -6.23 29.17 -0.62
C LEU A 97 -7.29 29.98 -1.36
N THR A 98 -6.98 30.40 -2.59
CA THR A 98 -8.04 30.88 -3.49
C THR A 98 -9.02 29.74 -3.78
N PRO A 99 -10.30 30.02 -4.05
CA PRO A 99 -11.28 28.99 -4.38
C PRO A 99 -10.82 28.08 -5.53
N THR A 100 -10.16 28.65 -6.53
CA THR A 100 -9.59 27.91 -7.66
C THR A 100 -8.51 26.92 -7.21
N ALA A 101 -7.55 27.35 -6.38
CA ALA A 101 -6.47 26.49 -5.90
C ALA A 101 -7.01 25.35 -5.03
N GLU A 102 -7.96 25.63 -4.14
CA GLU A 102 -8.60 24.61 -3.32
C GLU A 102 -9.35 23.59 -4.18
N ASN A 103 -10.16 24.05 -5.14
CA ASN A 103 -10.95 23.18 -6.01
C ASN A 103 -10.07 22.27 -6.88
N ILE A 104 -8.95 22.77 -7.42
CA ILE A 104 -8.00 21.95 -8.18
C ILE A 104 -7.38 20.87 -7.28
N ARG A 105 -6.96 21.23 -6.05
CA ARG A 105 -6.39 20.25 -5.11
C ARG A 105 -7.41 19.18 -4.72
N ARG A 106 -8.67 19.56 -4.48
CA ARG A 106 -9.77 18.62 -4.19
C ARG A 106 -10.03 17.70 -5.36
N LEU A 107 -10.16 18.23 -6.57
CA LEU A 107 -10.36 17.44 -7.79
C LEU A 107 -9.23 16.42 -7.99
N MET A 108 -7.98 16.85 -7.83
CA MET A 108 -6.81 15.98 -7.91
C MET A 108 -6.87 14.85 -6.87
N HIS A 109 -7.25 15.17 -5.63
CA HIS A 109 -7.35 14.17 -4.57
C HIS A 109 -8.52 13.20 -4.78
N TYR A 110 -9.68 13.67 -5.26
CA TYR A 110 -10.82 12.81 -5.58
C TYR A 110 -10.46 11.82 -6.69
N GLY A 111 -9.79 12.26 -7.75
CA GLY A 111 -9.27 11.37 -8.80
C GLY A 111 -8.30 10.34 -8.24
N GLN A 112 -7.34 10.75 -7.40
CA GLN A 112 -6.41 9.81 -6.77
C GLN A 112 -7.09 8.77 -5.88
N THR A 113 -8.09 9.17 -5.09
CA THR A 113 -8.85 8.24 -4.24
C THR A 113 -9.62 7.24 -5.09
N LEU A 114 -10.29 7.71 -6.16
CA LEU A 114 -11.02 6.85 -7.09
C LEU A 114 -10.09 5.81 -7.74
N GLN A 115 -8.98 6.24 -8.34
CA GLN A 115 -8.06 5.31 -8.99
C GLN A 115 -7.42 4.35 -7.98
N SER A 116 -7.11 4.81 -6.76
CA SER A 116 -6.49 3.97 -5.73
C SER A 116 -7.44 2.87 -5.26
N HIS A 117 -8.70 3.21 -5.02
CA HIS A 117 -9.74 2.23 -4.67
C HIS A 117 -10.00 1.28 -5.83
N ALA A 118 -10.02 1.75 -7.07
CA ALA A 118 -10.18 0.91 -8.25
C ALA A 118 -9.00 -0.08 -8.42
N VAL A 119 -7.76 0.37 -8.22
CA VAL A 119 -6.57 -0.51 -8.23
C VAL A 119 -6.72 -1.58 -7.16
N HIS A 120 -6.92 -1.17 -5.90
CA HIS A 120 -6.98 -2.11 -4.79
C HIS A 120 -8.10 -3.13 -4.98
N PHE A 121 -9.33 -2.67 -5.24
CA PHE A 121 -10.46 -3.58 -5.35
C PHE A 121 -10.34 -4.50 -6.56
N PHE A 122 -10.14 -3.98 -7.77
CA PHE A 122 -10.24 -4.79 -8.99
C PHE A 122 -8.98 -5.57 -9.35
N HIS A 123 -7.79 -5.12 -8.93
CA HIS A 123 -6.54 -5.76 -9.31
C HIS A 123 -5.93 -6.57 -8.16
N LEU A 124 -6.14 -6.12 -6.92
CA LEU A 124 -5.51 -6.73 -5.75
C LEU A 124 -6.48 -7.63 -5.01
N ALA A 125 -7.65 -7.14 -4.61
CA ALA A 125 -8.55 -7.85 -3.69
C ALA A 125 -9.55 -8.78 -4.40
N SER A 126 -10.12 -8.37 -5.53
CA SER A 126 -11.18 -9.11 -6.22
C SER A 126 -10.85 -10.56 -6.59
N PRO A 127 -9.60 -10.97 -6.91
CA PRO A 127 -9.32 -12.37 -7.17
C PRO A 127 -9.64 -13.27 -5.97
N ASP A 128 -9.46 -12.80 -4.73
CA ASP A 128 -9.84 -13.59 -3.55
C ASP A 128 -11.36 -13.61 -3.34
N PHE A 129 -12.09 -12.57 -3.74
CA PHE A 129 -13.54 -12.52 -3.56
C PHE A 129 -14.32 -13.26 -4.65
N LEU A 130 -13.76 -13.35 -5.85
CA LEU A 130 -14.41 -13.96 -7.01
C LEU A 130 -14.04 -15.44 -7.18
N PHE A 131 -12.87 -15.85 -6.71
CA PHE A 131 -12.40 -17.23 -6.75
C PHE A 131 -12.34 -17.84 -5.35
N ASP A 132 -12.23 -19.17 -5.27
CA ASP A 132 -12.03 -19.85 -3.99
C ASP A 132 -10.68 -19.48 -3.37
N PHE A 133 -10.57 -19.52 -2.05
CA PHE A 133 -9.30 -19.25 -1.36
C PHE A 133 -8.26 -20.35 -1.61
N ASP A 134 -8.69 -21.54 -2.02
CA ASP A 134 -7.83 -22.65 -2.44
C ASP A 134 -7.60 -22.69 -3.97
N ASP A 135 -8.11 -21.70 -4.72
CA ASP A 135 -7.89 -21.60 -6.16
C ASP A 135 -6.39 -21.51 -6.50
N PRO A 136 -5.93 -22.18 -7.58
CA PRO A 136 -4.51 -22.20 -7.92
C PRO A 136 -3.92 -20.80 -8.02
N ALA A 137 -2.75 -20.58 -7.41
CA ALA A 137 -2.10 -19.25 -7.39
C ALA A 137 -1.86 -18.68 -8.81
N ALA A 138 -1.66 -19.56 -9.81
CA ALA A 138 -1.52 -19.18 -11.21
C ALA A 138 -2.79 -18.57 -11.82
N HIS A 139 -3.96 -18.87 -11.26
CA HIS A 139 -5.25 -18.37 -11.71
C HIS A 139 -5.78 -17.24 -10.81
N ARG A 140 -5.61 -17.33 -9.48
CA ARG A 140 -6.07 -16.33 -8.49
C ARG A 140 -5.29 -15.01 -8.52
N ASN A 141 -5.43 -14.29 -9.62
CA ASN A 141 -4.83 -12.99 -9.90
C ASN A 141 -5.67 -12.24 -10.95
N VAL A 142 -5.27 -11.01 -11.29
CA VAL A 142 -5.99 -10.18 -12.25
C VAL A 142 -6.11 -10.82 -13.65
N GLY A 143 -5.16 -11.68 -14.05
CA GLY A 143 -5.22 -12.42 -15.31
C GLY A 143 -6.35 -13.45 -15.34
N GLY A 144 -6.57 -14.17 -14.23
CA GLY A 144 -7.75 -15.04 -14.08
C GLY A 144 -9.04 -14.23 -14.14
N VAL A 145 -9.11 -13.11 -13.41
CA VAL A 145 -10.29 -12.22 -13.43
C VAL A 145 -10.57 -11.71 -14.86
N MET A 146 -9.54 -11.41 -15.65
CA MET A 146 -9.70 -11.00 -17.05
C MET A 146 -10.24 -12.10 -17.96
N THR A 147 -9.89 -13.36 -17.68
CA THR A 147 -10.36 -14.53 -18.44
C THR A 147 -11.82 -14.85 -18.12
N ASP A 148 -12.13 -14.94 -16.83
CA ASP A 148 -13.41 -15.46 -16.33
C ASP A 148 -14.47 -14.37 -16.16
N TYR A 149 -14.05 -13.14 -15.83
CA TYR A 149 -14.90 -11.98 -15.58
C TYR A 149 -14.47 -10.74 -16.39
N PRO A 150 -14.39 -10.83 -17.73
CA PRO A 150 -13.81 -9.78 -18.57
C PRO A 150 -14.49 -8.42 -18.42
N ASP A 151 -15.80 -8.38 -18.17
CA ASP A 151 -16.53 -7.13 -18.01
C ASP A 151 -16.23 -6.44 -16.68
N ILE A 152 -16.08 -7.19 -15.59
CA ILE A 152 -15.65 -6.67 -14.29
C ILE A 152 -14.22 -6.13 -14.37
N ALA A 153 -13.32 -6.87 -15.02
CA ALA A 153 -11.94 -6.44 -15.23
C ALA A 153 -11.88 -5.12 -16.03
N ARG A 154 -12.65 -5.01 -17.13
CA ARG A 154 -12.74 -3.78 -17.93
C ARG A 154 -13.29 -2.60 -17.14
N GLN A 155 -14.29 -2.81 -16.27
CA GLN A 155 -14.81 -1.76 -15.41
C GLN A 155 -13.73 -1.22 -14.46
N GLY A 156 -12.95 -2.12 -13.84
CA GLY A 156 -11.82 -1.73 -12.98
C GLY A 156 -10.77 -0.89 -13.72
N VAL A 157 -10.38 -1.30 -14.94
CA VAL A 157 -9.45 -0.53 -15.78
C VAL A 157 -10.02 0.83 -16.16
N ARG A 158 -11.31 0.89 -16.52
CA ARG A 158 -11.98 2.15 -16.89
C ARG A 158 -12.09 3.11 -15.71
N LEU A 159 -12.40 2.63 -14.50
CA LEU A 159 -12.45 3.46 -13.30
C LEU A 159 -11.08 4.03 -12.95
N ARG A 160 -10.00 3.25 -13.14
CA ARG A 160 -8.62 3.71 -12.89
C ARG A 160 -8.11 4.70 -13.94
N LYS A 161 -8.66 4.67 -15.16
CA LYS A 161 -8.20 5.51 -16.29
C LYS A 161 -8.36 7.01 -16.00
N TYR A 162 -9.37 7.38 -15.21
CA TYR A 162 -9.75 8.77 -14.90
C TYR A 162 -9.24 9.17 -13.52
#